data_AF-A0A151IRZ9-F1
#
_entry.id   AF-A0A151IRZ9-F1
#
_cell.length_a   1.000
_cell.length_b   1.000
_cell.length_c   1.000
_cell.angle_alpha   90.00
_cell.angle_beta   90.00
_cell.angle_gamma   90.00
#
_symmetry.space_group_name_H-M   'P 1'
#
loop_
_entity.id
_entity.type
_entity.pdbx_description
1 polymer ?
#
loop_
_entity_poly.entity_id
_entity_poly.type
_entity_poly.pdbx_seq_one_letter_code
_entity_poly.pdbx_strand_id
1 'polypeptide(L)'
;MWTDKSRAMLLHLYKKYKCDFDSNIIKKDDVWTKIACDMKCEGYNFAAIQCKEKINAPLKCDNFDELDELFGNKPNVIPVAIASSSGNGNKFKVTQEEFSDVKDCDKKQRKRASAITLSDLKIILEEKEEAKKARHEQRQELFRQSITSHERSITSQIKKI
;
A
#
# COMPACT_ATOMS: atom_id res chain seq x y z
N MET A 1 -4.15 -0.93 36.15
CA MET A 1 -4.80 -0.08 35.12
C MET A 1 -3.76 0.28 34.07
N TRP A 2 -4.07 0.25 32.77
CA TRP A 2 -3.11 0.60 31.71
C TRP A 2 -3.01 2.12 31.55
N THR A 3 -1.82 2.67 31.78
CA THR A 3 -1.49 4.08 31.52
C THR A 3 -0.84 4.25 30.15
N ASP A 4 -0.84 5.46 29.58
CA ASP A 4 -0.21 5.70 28.27
C ASP A 4 1.26 5.34 28.26
N LYS A 5 1.99 5.61 29.35
CA LYS A 5 3.39 5.20 29.51
C LYS A 5 3.55 3.67 29.47
N SER A 6 2.71 2.93 30.19
CA SER A 6 2.75 1.45 30.18
C SER A 6 2.40 0.85 28.80
N ARG A 7 1.47 1.49 28.06
CA ARG A 7 1.10 1.07 26.71
C ARG A 7 2.22 1.36 25.72
N ALA A 8 2.85 2.52 25.82
CA ALA A 8 4.01 2.90 25.02
C ALA A 8 5.19 1.94 25.28
N MET A 9 5.45 1.60 26.54
CA MET A 9 6.48 0.62 26.91
C MET A 9 6.17 -0.76 26.32
N LEU A 10 4.93 -1.24 26.46
CA LEU A 10 4.50 -2.52 25.87
C LEU A 10 4.71 -2.54 24.35
N LEU A 11 4.34 -1.45 23.66
CA LEU A 11 4.51 -1.34 22.21
C LEU A 11 5.99 -1.30 21.81
N HIS A 12 6.83 -0.61 22.59
CA HIS A 12 8.27 -0.58 22.38
C HIS A 12 8.89 -1.97 22.51
N LEU A 13 8.58 -2.70 23.59
CA LEU A 13 9.06 -4.06 23.81
C LEU A 13 8.55 -5.02 22.73
N TYR A 14 7.27 -4.93 22.34
CA TYR A 14 6.73 -5.72 21.24
C TYR A 14 7.50 -5.51 19.92
N LYS A 15 7.84 -4.24 19.59
CA LYS A 15 8.68 -3.94 18.42
C LYS A 15 10.10 -4.49 18.55
N LYS A 16 10.72 -4.37 19.74
CA LYS A 16 12.06 -4.88 20.03
C LYS A 16 12.14 -6.40 19.82
N TYR A 17 11.13 -7.14 20.28
CA TYR A 17 11.05 -8.60 20.17
C TYR A 17 10.37 -9.10 18.89
N LYS A 18 10.13 -8.23 17.89
CA LYS A 18 9.41 -8.61 16.66
C LYS A 18 10.11 -9.76 15.91
N CYS A 19 11.44 -9.72 15.81
CA CYS A 19 12.22 -10.80 15.21
C CYS A 19 12.07 -12.14 15.94
N ASP A 20 11.91 -12.12 17.26
CA ASP A 20 11.70 -13.33 18.06
C ASP A 20 10.31 -13.93 17.83
N PHE A 21 9.30 -13.11 17.49
CA PHE A 21 7.97 -13.59 17.10
C PHE A 21 7.94 -14.22 15.69
N ASP A 22 8.79 -13.72 14.78
CA ASP A 22 8.89 -14.21 13.40
C ASP A 22 9.79 -15.45 13.29
N SER A 23 10.64 -15.69 14.30
CA SER A 23 11.51 -16.85 14.39
C SER A 23 10.73 -18.11 14.78
N ASN A 24 11.00 -19.23 14.10
CA ASN A 24 10.46 -20.54 14.48
C ASN A 24 11.27 -21.24 15.59
N ILE A 25 12.33 -20.60 16.10
CA ILE A 25 13.23 -21.17 17.11
C ILE A 25 12.64 -21.02 18.52
N ILE A 26 11.89 -19.94 18.78
CA ILE A 26 11.37 -19.60 20.10
C ILE A 26 9.85 -19.73 20.07
N LYS A 27 9.25 -20.32 21.12
CA LYS A 27 7.79 -20.35 21.22
C LYS A 27 7.28 -18.94 21.48
N LYS A 28 6.19 -18.56 20.82
CA LYS A 28 5.58 -17.23 20.97
C LYS A 28 5.25 -16.89 22.43
N ASP A 29 4.83 -17.88 23.22
CA ASP A 29 4.53 -17.69 24.65
C ASP A 29 5.78 -17.38 25.49
N ASP A 30 6.95 -17.90 25.10
CA ASP A 30 8.22 -17.57 25.75
C ASP A 30 8.62 -16.11 25.47
N VAL A 31 8.33 -15.63 24.25
CA VAL A 31 8.55 -14.21 23.88
C VAL A 31 7.64 -13.29 24.71
N TRP A 32 6.38 -13.64 24.88
CA TRP A 32 5.47 -12.90 25.77
C TRP A 32 5.92 -12.92 27.23
N THR A 33 6.50 -14.02 27.68
CA THR A 33 7.07 -14.14 29.03
C THR A 33 8.26 -13.20 29.21
N LYS A 34 9.16 -13.11 28.21
CA LYS A 34 10.25 -12.12 28.21
C LYS A 34 9.74 -10.68 28.28
N ILE A 35 8.72 -10.35 27.47
CA ILE A 35 8.12 -9.01 27.46
C ILE A 35 7.51 -8.67 28.83
N ALA A 36 6.85 -9.61 29.50
CA ALA A 36 6.30 -9.40 30.83
C ALA A 36 7.39 -9.20 31.89
N CYS A 37 8.50 -9.93 31.81
CA CYS A 37 9.66 -9.71 32.67
C CYS A 37 10.27 -8.31 32.48
N ASP A 38 10.49 -7.88 31.23
CA ASP A 38 11.01 -6.55 30.93
C ASP A 38 10.05 -5.44 31.43
N MET A 39 8.73 -5.61 31.24
CA MET A 39 7.72 -4.70 31.79
C MET A 39 7.80 -4.59 33.32
N LYS A 40 8.05 -5.72 34.00
CA LYS A 40 8.19 -5.77 35.46
C LYS A 40 9.45 -5.06 35.94
N CYS A 41 10.55 -5.17 35.21
CA CYS A 41 11.79 -4.44 35.50
C CYS A 41 11.59 -2.91 35.42
N GLU A 42 10.73 -2.46 34.52
CA GLU A 42 10.32 -1.04 34.37
C GLU A 42 9.29 -0.58 35.41
N GLY A 43 8.95 -1.43 36.38
CA GLY A 43 8.00 -1.12 37.46
C GLY A 43 6.53 -1.38 37.12
N TYR A 44 6.24 -2.00 35.96
CA TYR A 44 4.89 -2.36 35.55
C TYR A 44 4.60 -3.85 35.76
N ASN A 45 3.80 -4.18 36.77
CA ASN A 45 3.42 -5.57 37.07
C ASN A 45 2.25 -6.04 36.18
N PHE A 46 2.56 -6.56 35.00
CA PHE A 46 1.59 -7.22 34.11
C PHE A 46 2.03 -8.66 33.79
N ALA A 47 1.08 -9.57 33.73
CA ALA A 47 1.33 -10.95 33.29
C ALA A 47 1.46 -11.04 31.76
N ALA A 48 2.17 -12.05 31.27
CA ALA A 48 2.36 -12.29 29.83
C ALA A 48 1.04 -12.37 29.05
N ILE A 49 0.02 -13.01 29.63
CA ILE A 49 -1.33 -13.09 29.06
C ILE A 49 -1.95 -11.70 28.91
N GLN A 50 -1.82 -10.83 29.92
CA GLN A 50 -2.35 -9.47 29.87
C GLN A 50 -1.64 -8.62 28.80
N CYS A 51 -0.33 -8.79 28.64
CA CYS A 51 0.44 -8.11 27.58
C CYS A 51 -0.03 -8.55 26.18
N LYS A 52 -0.22 -9.86 25.99
CA LYS A 52 -0.72 -10.45 24.73
C LYS A 52 -2.11 -9.96 24.38
N GLU A 53 -3.05 -10.05 25.32
CA GLU A 53 -4.42 -9.57 25.15
C GLU A 53 -4.46 -8.08 24.85
N LYS A 54 -3.61 -7.28 25.51
CA LYS A 54 -3.59 -5.83 25.31
C LYS A 54 -3.10 -5.43 23.92
N ILE A 55 -2.13 -6.13 23.35
CA ILE A 55 -1.65 -5.89 21.97
C ILE A 55 -2.69 -6.34 20.93
N ASN A 56 -3.36 -7.47 21.18
CA ASN A 56 -4.39 -7.99 20.27
C ASN A 56 -5.74 -7.25 20.40
N ALA A 57 -5.91 -6.45 21.44
CA ALA A 57 -7.13 -5.68 21.64
C ALA A 57 -7.29 -4.65 20.50
N PRO A 58 -8.50 -4.53 19.92
CA PRO A 58 -8.79 -3.47 18.97
C PRO A 58 -8.48 -2.10 19.55
N LEU A 59 -7.81 -1.26 18.77
CA LEU A 59 -7.65 0.14 19.10
C LEU A 59 -9.04 0.80 19.10
N LYS A 60 -9.60 1.02 20.28
CA LYS A 60 -10.74 1.91 20.43
C LYS A 60 -10.23 3.33 20.24
N CYS A 61 -10.65 3.98 19.15
CA CYS A 61 -10.55 5.42 19.00
C CYS A 61 -11.89 6.00 19.47
N ASP A 62 -11.86 7.00 20.35
CA ASP A 62 -13.09 7.60 20.88
C ASP A 62 -13.91 8.29 19.79
N ASN A 63 -13.25 8.69 18.70
CA ASN A 63 -13.85 9.31 17.52
C ASN A 63 -14.04 8.32 16.36
N PHE A 64 -13.97 7.00 16.63
CA PHE A 64 -14.12 6.01 15.55
C PHE A 64 -15.47 6.17 14.84
N ASP A 65 -16.55 6.47 15.57
CA ASP A 65 -17.87 6.67 14.99
C ASP A 65 -17.93 7.93 14.11
N GLU A 66 -17.28 9.03 14.51
CA GLU A 66 -17.18 10.24 13.69
C GLU A 66 -16.34 10.02 12.42
N LEU A 67 -15.25 9.25 12.54
CA LEU A 67 -14.41 8.87 11.41
C LEU A 67 -15.12 7.89 10.47
N ASP A 68 -15.92 6.98 11.01
CA ASP A 68 -16.77 6.07 10.24
C ASP A 68 -17.97 6.82 9.63
N GLU A 69 -18.48 7.89 10.23
CA GLU A 69 -19.49 8.73 9.58
C GLU A 69 -18.89 9.53 8.41
N LEU A 70 -17.67 10.08 8.58
CA LEU A 70 -17.00 10.90 7.57
C LEU A 70 -16.39 10.07 6.42
N PHE A 71 -15.88 8.87 6.73
CA PHE A 71 -15.15 8.01 5.81
C PHE A 71 -15.77 6.64 5.60
N GLY A 72 -16.76 6.25 6.40
CA GLY A 72 -17.34 4.91 6.41
C GLY A 72 -17.83 4.48 5.05
N ASN A 73 -17.69 3.17 4.86
CA ASN A 73 -17.96 2.39 3.66
C ASN A 73 -18.25 3.22 2.40
N LYS A 74 -17.25 4.01 1.98
CA LYS A 74 -17.24 4.61 0.66
C LYS A 74 -17.35 3.45 -0.31
N PRO A 75 -18.44 3.36 -1.10
CA PRO A 75 -18.63 2.23 -1.98
C PRO A 75 -17.53 2.30 -3.02
N ASN A 76 -16.53 1.42 -2.92
CA ASN A 76 -15.54 1.13 -3.95
C ASN A 76 -15.20 2.35 -4.82
N VAL A 77 -14.78 3.47 -4.21
CA VAL A 77 -14.33 4.63 -4.99
C VAL A 77 -12.96 4.24 -5.52
N ILE A 78 -12.98 3.58 -6.68
CA ILE A 78 -11.78 3.32 -7.46
C ILE A 78 -11.22 4.70 -7.79
N PRO A 79 -10.01 5.05 -7.33
CA PRO A 79 -9.43 6.34 -7.66
C PRO A 79 -9.36 6.45 -9.19
N VAL A 80 -9.97 7.51 -9.74
CA VAL A 80 -10.03 7.76 -11.20
C VAL A 80 -8.62 7.79 -11.80
N ALA A 81 -7.63 8.19 -11.01
CA ALA A 81 -6.23 7.98 -11.29
C ALA A 81 -5.44 7.78 -10.00
N ILE A 82 -4.57 6.76 -9.96
CA ILE A 82 -3.48 6.70 -8.99
C ILE A 82 -2.30 7.43 -9.64
N ALA A 83 -2.02 8.66 -9.20
CA ALA A 83 -0.80 9.36 -9.59
C ALA A 83 0.41 8.76 -8.86
N SER A 84 0.75 7.49 -9.14
CA SER A 84 1.98 6.87 -8.62
C SER A 84 3.13 7.15 -9.57
N SER A 85 4.09 7.96 -9.14
CA SER A 85 5.37 8.16 -9.82
C SER A 85 6.37 7.02 -9.58
N SER A 86 6.09 6.12 -8.63
CA SER A 86 6.88 4.92 -8.37
C SER A 86 6.15 3.70 -8.94
N GLY A 87 6.66 3.20 -10.06
CA GLY A 87 6.08 2.07 -10.76
C GLY A 87 6.29 0.77 -9.99
N ASN A 88 5.34 0.43 -9.12
CA ASN A 88 5.10 -0.96 -8.77
C ASN A 88 3.63 -1.25 -9.07
N GLY A 89 3.40 -1.82 -10.26
CA GLY A 89 2.09 -2.25 -10.72
C GLY A 89 1.61 -3.49 -9.97
N ASN A 90 1.27 -3.34 -8.69
CA ASN A 90 0.49 -4.35 -8.00
C ASN A 90 -0.98 -4.09 -8.32
N LYS A 91 -1.58 -4.97 -9.13
CA LYS A 91 -3.04 -5.08 -9.21
C LYS A 91 -3.53 -5.47 -7.82
N PHE A 92 -3.94 -4.49 -7.04
CA PHE A 92 -4.45 -4.67 -5.69
C PHE A 92 -5.83 -5.33 -5.79
N LYS A 93 -5.88 -6.67 -5.69
CA LYS A 93 -7.10 -7.34 -5.27
C LYS A 93 -7.23 -7.03 -3.78
N VAL A 94 -8.11 -6.09 -3.44
CA VAL A 94 -8.59 -5.88 -2.08
C VAL A 94 -9.31 -7.16 -1.67
N THR A 95 -8.57 -8.09 -1.09
CA THR A 95 -9.11 -9.07 -0.15
C THR A 95 -8.31 -8.83 1.11
N GLN A 96 -9.06 -8.63 2.18
CA GLN A 96 -8.65 -8.29 3.52
C GLN A 96 -7.67 -9.33 4.06
N GLU A 97 -6.37 -9.16 3.81
CA GLU A 97 -5.29 -9.81 4.56
C GLU A 97 -4.13 -8.82 4.76
N GLU A 98 -3.54 -8.93 5.95
CA GLU A 98 -2.60 -8.03 6.60
C GLU A 98 -1.46 -7.53 5.68
N PHE A 99 -1.29 -6.20 5.59
CA PHE A 99 -0.03 -5.61 5.11
C PHE A 99 0.77 -5.10 6.30
N SER A 100 1.66 -5.96 6.79
CA SER A 100 2.81 -5.52 7.57
C SER A 100 3.83 -4.90 6.60
N ASP A 101 4.18 -3.63 6.84
CA ASP A 101 5.37 -3.01 6.25
C ASP A 101 6.60 -3.59 6.95
N VAL A 102 7.06 -4.74 6.44
CA VAL A 102 8.30 -5.38 6.88
C VAL A 102 9.46 -4.67 6.20
N LYS A 103 10.22 -3.89 6.99
CA LYS A 103 11.60 -3.56 6.65
C LYS A 103 12.39 -4.87 6.53
N ASP A 104 12.84 -5.15 5.32
CA ASP A 104 13.58 -6.35 4.92
C ASP A 104 14.81 -6.56 5.82
N CYS A 105 14.86 -7.71 6.51
CA CYS A 105 16.11 -8.25 7.05
C CYS A 105 16.79 -9.00 5.90
N ASP A 106 17.78 -8.36 5.29
CA ASP A 106 18.49 -8.86 4.12
C ASP A 106 18.98 -10.30 4.27
N LYS A 107 18.49 -11.18 3.37
CA LYS A 107 19.24 -12.30 2.76
C LYS A 107 18.42 -12.97 1.64
N LYS A 108 18.52 -12.45 0.40
CA LYS A 108 18.25 -13.24 -0.83
C LYS A 108 19.26 -12.88 -1.93
N GLN A 109 20.10 -13.86 -2.30
CA GLN A 109 20.98 -13.77 -3.45
C GLN A 109 20.15 -13.61 -4.74
N ARG A 110 20.21 -12.41 -5.37
CA ARG A 110 19.65 -12.18 -6.70
C ARG A 110 20.67 -12.58 -7.77
N LYS A 111 20.23 -13.44 -8.69
CA LYS A 111 20.93 -13.71 -9.96
C LYS A 111 21.13 -12.38 -10.71
N ARG A 112 22.36 -12.14 -11.16
CA ARG A 112 22.80 -10.93 -11.86
C ARG A 112 21.88 -10.63 -13.06
N ALA A 113 21.26 -9.45 -13.08
CA ALA A 113 20.76 -8.86 -14.31
C ALA A 113 21.99 -8.36 -15.10
N SER A 114 22.08 -8.74 -16.38
CA SER A 114 23.14 -8.28 -17.28
C SER A 114 23.15 -6.75 -17.36
N ALA A 115 24.34 -6.15 -17.35
CA ALA A 115 24.53 -4.71 -17.34
C ALA A 115 24.00 -4.08 -18.64
N ILE A 116 22.83 -3.45 -18.57
CA ILE A 116 22.30 -2.59 -19.63
C ILE A 116 23.14 -1.31 -19.63
N THR A 117 23.67 -0.91 -20.79
CA THR A 117 24.49 0.29 -20.88
C THR A 117 23.60 1.55 -20.84
N LEU A 118 24.18 2.70 -20.49
CA LEU A 118 23.45 3.98 -20.45
C LEU A 118 22.82 4.34 -21.81
N SER A 119 23.47 3.96 -22.91
CA SER A 119 22.98 4.19 -24.26
C SER A 119 21.72 3.36 -24.55
N ASP A 120 21.70 2.09 -24.13
CA ASP A 120 20.56 1.21 -24.31
C ASP A 120 19.33 1.72 -23.53
N LEU A 121 19.55 2.22 -22.30
CA LEU A 121 18.48 2.82 -21.50
C LEU A 121 17.89 4.06 -22.18
N LYS A 122 18.72 4.89 -22.82
CA LYS A 122 18.27 6.09 -23.53
C LYS A 122 17.34 5.73 -24.68
N ILE A 123 17.73 4.74 -25.49
CA ILE A 123 16.93 4.26 -26.63
C ILE A 123 15.57 3.72 -26.14
N ILE A 124 15.57 2.88 -25.09
CA ILE A 124 14.34 2.29 -24.54
C ILE A 124 13.38 3.36 -24.02
N LEU A 125 13.89 4.43 -23.41
CA LEU A 125 13.06 5.53 -22.92
C LEU A 125 12.44 6.33 -24.07
N GLU A 126 13.21 6.60 -25.12
CA GLU A 126 12.77 7.36 -26.29
C GLU A 126 11.68 6.59 -27.07
N GLU A 127 11.91 5.32 -27.37
CA GLU A 127 10.91 4.44 -28.02
C GLU A 127 9.61 4.36 -27.21
N LYS A 128 9.71 4.31 -25.88
CA LYS A 128 8.55 4.23 -24.99
C LYS A 128 7.74 5.53 -24.98
N GLU A 129 8.39 6.70 -25.04
CA GLU A 129 7.69 7.99 -25.14
C GLU A 129 7.03 8.17 -26.50
N GLU A 130 7.70 7.78 -27.58
CA GLU A 130 7.13 7.81 -28.94
C GLU A 130 5.91 6.90 -29.06
N ALA A 131 5.98 5.67 -28.52
CA ALA A 131 4.85 4.76 -28.52
C ALA A 131 3.64 5.29 -27.73
N LYS A 132 3.86 6.06 -26.66
CA LYS A 132 2.77 6.73 -25.93
C LYS A 132 2.18 7.86 -26.77
N LYS A 133 3.02 8.68 -27.39
CA LYS A 133 2.60 9.79 -28.25
C LYS A 133 1.77 9.29 -29.44
N ALA A 134 2.23 8.26 -30.14
CA ALA A 134 1.54 7.68 -31.29
C ALA A 134 0.15 7.14 -30.94
N ARG A 135 -0.01 6.44 -29.81
CA ARG A 135 -1.32 5.94 -29.33
C ARG A 135 -2.30 7.08 -29.05
N HIS A 136 -1.80 8.16 -28.46
CA HIS A 136 -2.63 9.33 -28.15
C HIS A 136 -3.06 10.05 -29.44
N GLU A 137 -2.14 10.24 -30.38
CA GLU A 137 -2.40 10.87 -31.67
C GLU A 137 -3.39 10.06 -32.52
N GLN A 138 -3.25 8.73 -32.57
CA GLN A 138 -4.22 7.86 -33.25
C GLN A 138 -5.64 8.03 -32.69
N ARG A 139 -5.76 8.12 -31.36
CA ARG A 139 -7.07 8.34 -30.71
C ARG A 139 -7.66 9.70 -31.06
N GLN A 140 -6.83 10.74 -31.08
CA GLN A 140 -7.27 12.08 -31.48
C GLN A 140 -7.73 12.09 -32.94
N GLU A 141 -7.00 11.44 -33.83
CA GLU A 141 -7.33 11.39 -35.26
C GLU A 141 -8.67 10.68 -35.51
N LEU A 142 -8.95 9.57 -34.80
CA LEU A 142 -10.26 8.92 -34.87
C LEU A 142 -11.41 9.86 -34.49
N PHE A 143 -11.21 10.67 -33.44
CA PHE A 143 -12.19 11.68 -33.05
C PHE A 143 -12.34 12.76 -34.13
N ARG A 144 -11.24 13.25 -34.71
CA ARG A 144 -11.27 14.23 -35.80
C ARG A 144 -12.03 13.71 -37.03
N GLN A 145 -11.81 12.45 -37.39
CA GLN A 145 -12.52 11.80 -38.50
C GLN A 145 -14.01 11.68 -38.23
N SER A 146 -14.39 11.30 -37.01
CA SER A 146 -15.80 11.22 -36.60
C SER A 146 -16.48 12.59 -36.67
N ILE A 147 -15.83 13.64 -36.15
CA ILE A 147 -16.34 15.02 -36.22
C ILE A 147 -16.55 15.44 -37.68
N THR A 148 -15.53 15.25 -38.53
CA THR A 148 -15.58 15.60 -39.95
C THR A 148 -16.70 14.87 -40.68
N SER A 149 -16.94 13.61 -40.35
CA SER A 149 -18.04 12.81 -40.92
C SER A 149 -19.41 13.39 -40.52
N HIS A 150 -19.59 13.72 -39.25
CA HIS A 150 -20.83 14.33 -38.75
C HIS A 150 -21.07 15.71 -39.36
N GLU A 151 -20.04 16.55 -39.47
CA GLU A 151 -20.12 17.87 -40.11
C GLU A 151 -20.59 17.77 -41.58
N ARG A 152 -20.11 16.78 -42.33
CA ARG A 152 -20.57 16.53 -43.72
C ARG A 152 -22.04 16.11 -43.77
N SER A 153 -22.50 15.30 -42.83
CA SER A 153 -23.91 14.89 -42.76
C SER A 153 -24.82 16.09 -42.46
N ILE A 154 -24.44 16.92 -41.49
CA ILE A 154 -25.17 18.13 -41.11
C ILE A 154 -25.26 19.11 -42.29
N THR A 155 -24.13 19.39 -42.95
CA THR A 155 -24.11 20.32 -44.09
C THR A 155 -24.92 19.81 -45.29
N SER A 156 -24.95 18.49 -45.52
CA SER A 156 -25.83 17.87 -46.54
C SER A 156 -27.31 18.06 -46.23
N GLN A 157 -27.71 17.97 -44.96
CA GLN A 157 -29.10 18.20 -44.55
C GLN A 157 -29.51 19.67 -44.65
N ILE A 158 -28.62 20.60 -44.28
CA ILE A 158 -28.87 22.04 -44.39
C ILE A 158 -29.06 22.47 -45.86
N LYS A 159 -28.29 21.90 -46.80
CA LYS A 159 -28.41 22.21 -48.23
C LYS A 159 -29.67 21.65 -48.91
N LYS A 160 -30.44 20.79 -48.24
CA LYS A 160 -31.69 20.21 -48.75
C LYS A 160 -32.94 21.03 -48.36
N ILE A 161 -32.76 22.10 -47.60
CA ILE A 161 -33.78 23.11 -47.25
C ILE A 161 -33.56 24.32 -48.15
#